data_AF-A0A0G1WCZ6-F1
#
_entry.id   AF-A0A0G1WCZ6-F1
#
_cell.length_a   1.000
_cell.length_b   1.000
_cell.length_c   1.000
_cell.angle_alpha   90.00
_cell.angle_beta   90.00
_cell.angle_gamma   90.00
#
_symmetry.space_group_name_H-M   'P 1'
#
loop_
_entity.id
_entity.type
_entity.pdbx_description
1 polymer ?
#
loop_
_entity_poly.entity_id
_entity_poly.type
_entity_poly.pdbx_seq_one_letter_code
_entity_poly.pdbx_strand_id
1 'polypeptide(L)'
;MFELMTEENKELFSNFKEIHDEYALNPPEWQKLFNEYGSEIMDVVRDYERRLCAKQTRGNYGKFSAKLSEKFWDEVRSVFPKINFVGVKTGG
;
A
#
# COMPACT_ATOMS: atom_id res chain seq x y z
N MET A 1 -11.61 2.01 5.91
CA MET A 1 -10.74 0.82 5.82
C MET A 1 -9.29 1.24 5.79
N PHE A 2 -8.95 2.26 5.00
CA PHE A 2 -7.67 2.93 5.05
C PHE A 2 -7.32 3.44 6.45
N GLU A 3 -8.20 4.23 7.09
CA GLU A 3 -7.97 4.77 8.44
C GLU A 3 -7.65 3.66 9.46
N LEU A 4 -8.50 2.63 9.54
CA LEU A 4 -8.29 1.47 10.41
C LEU A 4 -6.94 0.78 10.16
N MET A 5 -6.60 0.54 8.88
CA MET A 5 -5.31 -0.05 8.51
C MET A 5 -4.15 0.81 8.99
N THR A 6 -4.21 2.13 8.80
CA THR A 6 -3.14 3.05 9.22
C THR A 6 -3.06 3.21 10.73
N GLU A 7 -4.18 3.13 11.46
CA GLU A 7 -4.21 3.20 12.92
C GLU A 7 -3.63 1.94 13.55
N GLU A 8 -4.07 0.75 13.10
CA GLU A 8 -3.61 -0.54 13.61
C GLU A 8 -2.14 -0.82 13.27
N ASN A 9 -1.62 -0.21 12.19
CA ASN A 9 -0.25 -0.40 11.71
C ASN A 9 0.56 0.91 11.74
N LYS A 10 0.21 1.83 12.65
CA LYS A 10 0.76 3.20 12.67
C LYS A 10 2.29 3.25 12.69
N GLU A 11 2.92 2.41 13.50
CA GLU A 11 4.38 2.36 13.61
C GLU A 11 5.02 1.89 12.30
N LEU A 12 4.50 0.81 11.71
CA LEU A 12 4.97 0.28 10.43
C LEU A 12 4.86 1.32 9.31
N PHE A 13 3.71 2.00 9.23
CA PHE A 13 3.46 3.05 8.23
C PHE A 13 4.33 4.28 8.46
N SER A 14 4.58 4.67 9.72
CA SER A 14 5.49 5.78 10.04
C SER A 14 6.93 5.46 9.64
N ASN A 15 7.41 4.25 9.95
CA ASN A 15 8.76 3.82 9.61
C ASN A 15 8.95 3.75 8.09
N PHE A 16 7.98 3.20 7.36
CA PHE A 16 8.05 3.16 5.91
C PHE A 16 7.97 4.54 5.28
N LYS A 17 7.30 5.52 5.91
CA LYS A 17 7.21 6.87 5.37
C LYS A 17 8.58 7.53 5.24
N GLU A 18 9.44 7.39 6.24
CA GLU A 18 10.81 7.92 6.16
C GLU A 18 11.59 7.29 5.01
N ILE A 19 11.53 5.97 4.88
CA ILE A 19 12.18 5.22 3.79
C ILE A 19 11.61 5.61 2.42
N HIS A 20 10.30 5.81 2.32
CA HIS A 20 9.62 6.23 1.09
C HIS A 20 10.05 7.63 0.68
N ASP A 21 10.10 8.58 1.61
CA ASP A 21 10.52 9.96 1.36
C ASP A 21 11.99 9.99 0.88
N GLU A 22 12.87 9.21 1.51
CA GLU A 22 14.27 9.06 1.08
C GLU A 22 14.42 8.38 -0.29
N TYR A 23 13.64 7.31 -0.54
CA TYR A 23 13.58 6.66 -1.84
C TYR A 23 13.08 7.62 -2.94
N ALA A 24 12.18 8.55 -2.62
CA ALA A 24 11.72 9.55 -3.58
C ALA A 24 12.84 10.54 -3.98
N LEU A 25 13.82 10.76 -3.10
CA LEU A 25 14.97 11.63 -3.35
C LEU A 25 16.12 10.88 -4.05
N ASN A 26 16.47 9.68 -3.58
CA ASN A 26 17.58 8.88 -4.12
C ASN A 26 17.20 7.39 -4.29
N PRO A 27 16.41 7.05 -5.33
CA PRO A 27 15.93 5.69 -5.53
C PRO A 27 17.03 4.61 -5.57
N PRO A 28 18.17 4.78 -6.25
CA PRO A 28 19.21 3.76 -6.32
C PRO A 28 19.80 3.34 -4.96
N GLU A 29 19.99 4.30 -4.04
CA GLU A 29 20.56 4.02 -2.71
C GLU A 29 19.55 3.34 -1.79
N TRP A 30 18.27 3.74 -1.90
CA TRP A 30 17.21 3.29 -1.01
C TRP A 30 16.42 2.10 -1.53
N GLN A 31 16.58 1.69 -2.80
CA GLN A 31 15.80 0.64 -3.46
C GLN A 31 15.70 -0.64 -2.63
N LYS A 32 16.79 -1.07 -1.99
CA LYS A 32 16.82 -2.30 -1.19
C LYS A 32 15.90 -2.18 0.03
N LEU A 33 16.10 -1.15 0.86
CA LEU A 33 15.29 -0.89 2.05
C LEU A 33 13.83 -0.59 1.68
N PHE A 34 13.63 0.19 0.63
CA PHE A 34 12.31 0.49 0.08
C PHE A 34 11.54 -0.78 -0.30
N ASN A 35 12.20 -1.74 -0.95
CA ASN A 35 11.58 -3.01 -1.32
C ASN A 35 11.35 -3.92 -0.10
N GLU A 36 12.30 -3.97 0.84
CA GLU A 36 12.20 -4.78 2.05
C GLU A 36 11.03 -4.34 2.92
N TYR A 37 11.04 -3.08 3.37
CA TYR A 37 9.98 -2.53 4.21
C TYR A 37 8.67 -2.31 3.45
N GLY A 38 8.76 -1.94 2.18
CA GLY A 38 7.59 -1.77 1.33
C GLY A 38 6.84 -3.08 1.10
N SER A 39 7.52 -4.23 1.11
CA SER A 39 6.86 -5.54 0.97
C SER A 39 5.88 -5.78 2.12
N GLU A 40 6.27 -5.45 3.34
CA GLU A 40 5.41 -5.59 4.52
C GLU A 40 4.18 -4.67 4.43
N ILE A 41 4.38 -3.42 4.02
CA ILE A 41 3.27 -2.49 3.77
C ILE A 41 2.33 -3.02 2.70
N MET A 42 2.87 -3.55 1.60
CA MET A 42 2.07 -4.11 0.51
C MET A 42 1.23 -5.31 0.95
N ASP A 43 1.76 -6.17 1.81
CA ASP A 43 1.02 -7.31 2.35
C ASP A 43 -0.13 -6.86 3.26
N VAL A 44 0.11 -5.88 4.13
CA VAL A 44 -0.95 -5.27 4.97
C VAL A 44 -2.02 -4.63 4.08
N VAL A 45 -1.65 -3.77 3.13
CA VAL A 45 -2.61 -3.09 2.25
C VAL A 45 -3.47 -4.10 1.48
N ARG A 46 -2.86 -5.16 0.93
CA ARG A 46 -3.58 -6.23 0.21
C ARG A 46 -4.51 -7.02 1.12
N ASP A 47 -4.13 -7.26 2.37
CA ASP A 47 -5.00 -7.95 3.31
C ASP A 47 -6.26 -7.13 3.62
N TYR A 48 -6.11 -5.83 3.88
CA TYR A 48 -7.26 -4.94 4.11
C TYR A 48 -8.13 -4.76 2.86
N GLU A 49 -7.53 -4.70 1.68
CA GLU A 49 -8.27 -4.72 0.42
C GLU A 49 -9.10 -5.99 0.27
N ARG A 50 -8.51 -7.17 0.54
CA ARG A 50 -9.24 -8.45 0.51
C ARG A 50 -10.40 -8.46 1.49
N ARG A 51 -10.19 -7.95 2.72
CA ARG A 51 -11.26 -7.80 3.72
C ARG A 51 -12.36 -6.86 3.25
N LEU A 52 -12.01 -5.77 2.56
CA LEU A 52 -12.95 -4.81 1.98
C LEU A 52 -13.81 -5.48 0.90
N CYS A 53 -13.21 -6.22 -0.02
CA CYS A 53 -13.92 -6.97 -1.06
C CYS A 53 -14.76 -8.13 -0.49
N ALA A 54 -14.25 -8.84 0.52
CA ALA A 54 -14.97 -9.94 1.17
C ALA A 54 -16.25 -9.47 1.89
N LYS A 55 -16.19 -8.31 2.57
CA LYS A 55 -17.37 -7.68 3.19
C LYS A 55 -18.46 -7.33 2.16
N GLN A 56 -18.08 -6.97 0.94
CA GLN A 56 -19.01 -6.60 -0.13
C GLN A 56 -19.63 -7.80 -0.85
N THR A 57 -18.92 -8.93 -0.93
CA THR A 57 -19.35 -10.12 -1.69
C THR A 57 -20.53 -10.88 -1.05
N ARG A 58 -20.88 -10.60 0.22
CA ARG A 58 -22.11 -11.14 0.83
C ARG A 58 -23.40 -10.60 0.21
N GLY A 59 -23.35 -9.58 -0.65
CA GLY A 59 -24.42 -9.16 -1.54
C GLY A 59 -23.94 -9.16 -2.99
N ASN A 60 -24.84 -9.35 -3.95
CA ASN A 60 -24.61 -9.61 -5.39
C ASN A 60 -23.91 -8.46 -6.19
N TYR A 61 -22.80 -7.89 -5.72
CA TYR A 61 -22.31 -6.55 -6.11
C TYR A 61 -20.86 -6.49 -6.63
N GLY A 62 -20.46 -7.39 -7.54
CA GLY A 62 -19.10 -7.40 -8.12
C GLY A 62 -18.63 -6.10 -8.79
N LYS A 63 -19.54 -5.19 -9.18
CA LYS A 63 -19.18 -3.85 -9.71
C LYS A 63 -18.89 -2.81 -8.61
N PHE A 64 -19.42 -3.00 -7.40
CA PHE A 64 -19.17 -2.09 -6.28
C PHE A 64 -17.83 -2.36 -5.60
N SER A 65 -17.37 -3.61 -5.58
CA SER A 65 -16.07 -3.99 -5.00
C SER A 65 -14.90 -3.35 -5.75
N ALA A 66 -14.94 -3.31 -7.08
CA ALA A 66 -13.89 -2.69 -7.89
C ALA A 66 -13.72 -1.19 -7.58
N LYS A 67 -14.83 -0.43 -7.52
CA LYS A 67 -14.80 1.01 -7.20
C LYS A 67 -14.32 1.30 -5.77
N LEU A 68 -14.57 0.39 -4.84
CA LEU A 68 -14.13 0.52 -3.45
C LEU A 68 -12.65 0.19 -3.27
N SER A 69 -12.17 -0.85 -3.94
CA SER A 69 -10.73 -1.15 -4.01
C SER A 69 -9.97 0.01 -4.64
N GLU A 70 -10.46 0.57 -5.76
CA GLU A 70 -9.82 1.71 -6.42
C GLU A 70 -9.68 2.91 -5.49
N LYS A 71 -10.77 3.31 -4.81
CA LYS A 71 -10.75 4.39 -3.82
C LYS A 71 -9.79 4.13 -2.66
N PHE A 72 -9.79 2.91 -2.13
CA PHE A 72 -8.89 2.52 -1.05
C PHE A 72 -7.42 2.64 -1.48
N TRP A 73 -7.10 2.18 -2.68
CA TRP A 73 -5.76 2.31 -3.22
C TRP A 73 -5.39 3.76 -3.59
N ASP A 74 -6.34 4.61 -3.98
CA ASP A 74 -6.10 6.04 -4.18
C ASP A 74 -5.69 6.72 -2.87
N GLU A 75 -6.33 6.38 -1.75
CA GLU A 75 -5.93 6.87 -0.42
C GLU A 75 -4.50 6.43 -0.07
N VAL A 76 -4.16 5.15 -0.30
CA VAL A 76 -2.80 4.63 -0.08
C VAL A 76 -1.77 5.37 -0.96
N ARG A 77 -2.08 5.57 -2.25
CA ARG A 77 -1.21 6.30 -3.18
C ARG A 77 -1.07 7.77 -2.84
N SER A 78 -2.08 8.37 -2.22
CA SER A 78 -2.00 9.76 -1.75
C SER A 78 -0.97 9.94 -0.64
N VAL A 79 -0.73 8.90 0.17
CA VAL A 79 0.30 8.93 1.23
C VAL A 79 1.65 8.41 0.71
N PHE A 80 1.63 7.36 -0.12
CA PHE A 80 2.83 6.76 -0.69
C PHE A 80 2.76 6.74 -2.23
N PRO A 81 3.07 7.85 -2.92
CA PRO A 81 2.99 7.95 -4.38
C PRO A 81 3.82 6.93 -5.16
N LYS A 82 4.82 6.34 -4.50
CA LYS A 82 5.73 5.34 -5.09
C LYS A 82 5.43 3.90 -4.65
N ILE A 83 4.34 3.65 -3.94
CA ILE A 83 4.02 2.31 -3.40
C ILE A 83 3.99 1.22 -4.47
N ASN A 84 3.56 1.54 -5.70
CA ASN A 84 3.53 0.60 -6.82
C ASN A 84 4.92 0.20 -7.35
N PHE A 85 5.98 0.88 -6.92
CA PHE A 85 7.36 0.55 -7.29
C PHE A 85 8.01 -0.44 -6.31
N VAL A 86 7.32 -0.80 -5.22
CA VAL A 86 7.80 -1.82 -4.28
C VAL A 86 7.99 -3.14 -5.01
N GLY A 87 9.17 -3.72 -4.90
CA GLY A 87 9.53 -5.00 -5.51
C GLY A 87 9.83 -4.91 -7.01
N VAL A 88 9.73 -3.73 -7.63
CA VAL A 88 10.20 -3.53 -9.00
C VAL A 88 11.72 -3.61 -8.97
N LYS A 89 12.27 -4.61 -9.65
CA LYS A 89 13.70 -4.61 -9.97
C LYS A 89 13.89 -3.55 -11.04
N THR A 90 14.59 -2.46 -10.71
CA THR A 90 15.14 -1.56 -11.72
C THR A 90 16.06 -2.42 -12.59
N GLY A 91 15.53 -2.87 -13.74
CA GLY A 91 16.29 -3.62 -14.73
C GLY A 91 17.41 -2.74 -15.27
N GLY A 92 18.60 -3.32 -15.35
CA GLY A 92 19.82 -2.67 -15.82
C GLY A 92 19.85 -2.38 -17.32
#